data_AF-A0A7R7VGX7-F1
#
_entry.id   AF-A0A7R7VGX7-F1
#
_cell.length_a   1.000
_cell.length_b   1.000
_cell.length_c   1.000
_cell.angle_alpha   90.00
_cell.angle_beta   90.00
_cell.angle_gamma   90.00
#
_symmetry.space_group_name_H-M   'P 1'
#
loop_
_entity.id
_entity.type
_entity.pdbx_description
1 polymer ?
#
loop_
_entity_poly.entity_id
_entity_poly.type
_entity_poly.pdbx_seq_one_letter_code
_entity_poly.pdbx_strand_id
1 'polypeptide(L)'
;MLAALNSSMDKLREYYALTCNKELGELYAIGTILSPQNKLQYFQTKDWKDQKIDYAALYRESLNDWIKPYRLSETQQPPLQIQKSTHSNMLSLLLSENQTEMPAPTVQGEIDRYCDSATLPNGTCPRQFWKHHEAEYPTLAALA
;
A
#
# COMPACT_ATOMS: atom_id res chain seq x y z
N MET A 1 25.64 -1.38 -37.18
CA MET A 1 25.91 -0.55 -35.99
C MET A 1 24.85 0.53 -35.79
N LEU A 2 24.54 1.35 -36.80
CA LEU A 2 23.53 2.42 -36.71
C LEU A 2 22.10 1.92 -36.40
N ALA A 3 21.67 0.81 -37.02
CA ALA A 3 20.37 0.19 -36.72
C ALA A 3 20.24 -0.31 -35.27
N ALA A 4 21.33 -0.85 -34.70
CA ALA A 4 21.35 -1.29 -33.31
C ALA A 4 21.27 -0.10 -32.34
N LEU A 5 21.95 1.01 -32.66
CA LEU A 5 21.86 2.24 -31.89
C LEU A 5 20.44 2.84 -31.92
N ASN A 6 19.83 2.95 -33.10
CA ASN A 6 18.45 3.45 -33.21
C ASN A 6 17.47 2.57 -32.42
N SER A 7 17.56 1.25 -32.57
CA SER A 7 16.70 0.32 -31.82
C SER A 7 16.90 0.43 -30.30
N SER A 8 18.14 0.62 -29.84
CA SER A 8 18.41 0.84 -28.41
C SER A 8 17.82 2.17 -27.91
N MET A 9 17.89 3.22 -28.73
CA MET A 9 17.36 4.54 -28.40
C MET A 9 15.84 4.55 -28.36
N ASP A 10 15.19 3.84 -29.29
CA ASP A 10 13.73 3.68 -29.31
C ASP A 10 13.24 2.95 -28.05
N LYS A 11 13.92 1.87 -27.65
CA LYS A 11 13.63 1.17 -26.39
C LYS A 11 13.78 2.08 -25.18
N LEU A 12 14.90 2.81 -25.07
CA LEU A 12 15.09 3.73 -23.95
C LEU A 12 13.99 4.80 -23.92
N ARG A 13 13.61 5.32 -25.08
CA ARG A 13 12.57 6.33 -25.20
C ARG A 13 11.20 5.80 -24.74
N GLU A 14 10.87 4.57 -25.10
CA GLU A 14 9.66 3.88 -24.65
C GLU A 14 9.66 3.70 -23.12
N TYR A 15 10.76 3.15 -22.56
CA TYR A 15 10.88 2.97 -21.11
C TYR A 15 10.77 4.29 -20.33
N TYR A 16 11.49 5.34 -20.76
CA TYR A 16 11.45 6.61 -20.06
C TYR A 16 10.11 7.34 -20.24
N ALA A 17 9.46 7.20 -21.39
CA ALA A 17 8.11 7.74 -21.58
C ALA A 17 7.13 7.16 -20.56
N LEU A 18 7.19 5.85 -20.29
CA LEU A 18 6.35 5.21 -19.28
C LEU A 18 6.63 5.75 -17.87
N THR A 19 7.89 5.97 -17.51
CA THR A 19 8.26 6.52 -16.18
C THR A 19 7.92 8.00 -16.00
N CYS A 20 7.88 8.77 -17.09
CA CYS A 20 7.44 10.17 -17.06
C CYS A 20 5.91 10.30 -17.11
N ASN A 21 5.22 9.29 -17.63
CA ASN A 21 3.76 9.23 -17.65
C ASN A 21 3.20 8.83 -16.28
N LYS A 22 1.93 9.19 -16.05
CA LYS A 22 1.20 8.96 -14.80
C LYS A 22 1.19 7.48 -14.36
N GLU A 23 1.30 6.55 -15.32
CA GLU A 23 1.20 5.10 -15.09
C GLU A 23 2.34 4.52 -14.24
N LEU A 24 3.61 4.91 -14.47
CA LEU A 24 4.74 4.42 -13.65
C LEU A 24 5.41 5.53 -12.84
N GLY A 25 5.18 6.80 -13.16
CA GLY A 25 5.77 7.91 -12.42
C GLY A 25 5.35 7.95 -10.94
N GLU A 26 4.13 7.50 -10.64
CA GLU A 26 3.57 7.49 -9.28
C GLU A 26 3.98 6.23 -8.49
N LEU A 27 4.52 5.20 -9.13
CA LEU A 27 4.84 3.91 -8.50
C LEU A 27 5.86 4.05 -7.37
N TYR A 28 6.89 4.88 -7.58
CA TYR A 28 7.88 5.17 -6.55
C TYR A 28 7.24 5.82 -5.32
N ALA A 29 6.31 6.75 -5.54
CA ALA A 29 5.64 7.45 -4.47
C ALA A 29 4.71 6.51 -3.70
N ILE A 30 3.91 5.71 -4.40
CA ILE A 30 3.01 4.72 -3.80
C ILE A 30 3.79 3.69 -2.98
N GLY A 31 4.85 3.11 -3.55
CA GLY A 31 5.70 2.15 -2.85
C GLY A 31 6.38 2.76 -1.61
N THR A 32 6.73 4.04 -1.67
CA THR A 32 7.23 4.77 -0.51
C THR A 32 6.14 4.88 0.55
N ILE A 33 4.94 5.36 0.21
CA ILE A 33 3.81 5.51 1.15
C ILE A 33 3.45 4.18 1.82
N LEU A 34 3.45 3.07 1.06
CA LEU A 34 3.17 1.72 1.59
C LEU A 34 4.25 1.21 2.55
N SER A 35 5.41 1.86 2.60
CA SER A 35 6.39 1.58 3.65
C SER A 35 5.93 2.23 4.96
N PRO A 36 5.74 1.45 6.04
CA PRO A 36 5.32 2.00 7.34
C PRO A 36 6.36 2.94 7.96
N GLN A 37 7.58 2.95 7.42
CA GLN A 37 8.69 3.83 7.81
C GLN A 37 8.67 5.17 7.08
N ASN A 38 8.04 5.27 5.90
CA ASN A 38 8.06 6.46 5.06
C ASN A 38 6.65 6.74 4.54
N LYS A 39 5.78 7.27 5.39
CA LYS A 39 4.40 7.62 5.02
C LYS A 39 4.35 8.94 4.23
N LEU A 40 3.16 9.53 4.08
CA LEU A 40 2.95 10.84 3.46
C LEU A 40 3.84 11.96 4.03
N GLN A 41 4.27 11.85 5.28
CA GLN A 41 5.22 12.79 5.92
C GLN A 41 6.53 12.92 5.14
N TYR A 42 6.97 11.87 4.43
CA TYR A 42 8.18 11.92 3.61
C TYR A 42 8.09 12.99 2.51
N PHE A 43 6.93 13.09 1.85
CA PHE A 43 6.67 14.07 0.78
C PHE A 43 6.41 15.50 1.30
N GLN A 44 6.33 15.67 2.61
CA GLN A 44 6.28 16.99 3.25
C GLN A 44 7.69 17.50 3.60
N THR A 45 8.74 16.74 3.30
CA THR A 45 10.14 17.14 3.52
C THR A 45 10.56 18.24 2.56
N LYS A 46 11.61 19.01 2.91
CA LYS A 46 12.13 20.14 2.12
C LYS A 46 12.40 19.81 0.65
N ASP A 47 12.86 18.59 0.36
CA ASP A 47 13.21 18.15 -1.00
C ASP A 47 11.98 17.99 -1.91
N TRP A 48 10.79 17.85 -1.31
CA TRP A 48 9.52 17.66 -2.00
C TRP A 48 8.58 18.88 -1.87
N LYS A 49 8.99 19.93 -1.14
CA LYS A 49 8.22 21.16 -1.04
C LYS A 49 8.40 21.99 -2.31
N ASP A 50 7.43 21.92 -3.21
CA ASP A 50 7.29 22.84 -4.33
C ASP A 50 6.24 23.91 -4.01
N GLN A 51 6.43 25.13 -4.50
CA GLN A 51 5.50 26.25 -4.31
C GLN A 51 4.22 26.07 -5.17
N LYS A 52 4.28 25.24 -6.21
CA LYS A 52 3.18 25.08 -7.18
C LYS A 52 2.42 23.77 -7.05
N ILE A 53 3.04 22.73 -6.50
CA ILE A 53 2.51 21.36 -6.52
C ILE A 53 2.56 20.78 -5.11
N ASP A 54 1.40 20.39 -4.59
CA ASP A 54 1.31 19.59 -3.38
C ASP A 54 1.43 18.11 -3.74
N TYR A 55 2.66 17.60 -3.68
CA TYR A 55 2.95 16.19 -3.94
C TYR A 55 2.26 15.24 -2.96
N ALA A 56 2.07 15.65 -1.70
CA ALA A 56 1.42 14.78 -0.72
C ALA A 56 -0.06 14.57 -1.07
N ALA A 57 -0.76 15.64 -1.48
CA ALA A 57 -2.12 15.54 -1.95
C ALA A 57 -2.24 14.75 -3.27
N LEU A 58 -1.36 15.04 -4.24
CA LEU A 58 -1.34 14.34 -5.54
C LEU A 58 -1.14 12.83 -5.35
N TYR A 59 -0.15 12.43 -4.56
CA TYR A 59 0.12 11.01 -4.36
C TYR A 59 -0.97 10.32 -3.54
N ARG A 60 -1.63 11.04 -2.61
CA ARG A 60 -2.81 10.50 -1.90
C ARG A 60 -3.99 10.23 -2.85
N GLU A 61 -4.20 11.09 -3.85
CA GLU A 61 -5.22 10.86 -4.89
C GLU A 61 -4.83 9.68 -5.78
N SER A 62 -3.56 9.60 -6.22
CA SER A 62 -3.08 8.46 -7.01
C SER A 62 -3.24 7.14 -6.28
N LEU A 63 -2.88 7.08 -4.99
CA LEU A 63 -3.00 5.87 -4.20
C LEU A 63 -4.47 5.43 -4.09
N ASN A 64 -5.39 6.38 -3.95
CA ASN A 64 -6.83 6.11 -3.99
C ASN A 64 -7.29 5.48 -5.31
N ASP A 65 -6.73 5.91 -6.45
CA ASP A 65 -7.00 5.32 -7.76
C ASP A 65 -6.47 3.90 -7.86
N TRP A 66 -5.24 3.67 -7.38
CA TRP A 66 -4.56 2.37 -7.44
C TRP A 66 -5.21 1.28 -6.58
N ILE A 67 -5.86 1.63 -5.47
CA ILE A 67 -6.56 0.66 -4.63
C ILE A 67 -7.97 0.31 -5.13
N LYS A 68 -8.55 1.09 -6.06
CA LYS A 68 -9.88 0.81 -6.64
C LYS A 68 -10.06 -0.64 -7.13
N PRO A 69 -9.12 -1.23 -7.90
CA PRO A 69 -9.26 -2.62 -8.33
C PRO A 69 -9.28 -3.60 -7.15
N TYR A 70 -8.51 -3.34 -6.09
CA TYR A 70 -8.41 -4.23 -4.93
C TYR A 70 -9.67 -4.19 -4.05
N ARG A 71 -10.36 -3.03 -4.00
CA ARG A 71 -11.65 -2.89 -3.30
C ARG A 71 -12.75 -3.80 -3.86
N LEU A 72 -12.74 -4.08 -5.17
CA LEU A 72 -13.76 -4.91 -5.82
C LEU A 72 -13.49 -6.42 -5.63
N SER A 73 -12.22 -6.79 -5.46
CA SER A 73 -11.76 -8.18 -5.27
C SER A 73 -12.22 -8.78 -3.94
N GLU A 74 -12.42 -7.98 -2.90
CA GLU A 74 -12.85 -8.44 -1.57
C GLU A 74 -14.29 -8.98 -1.56
N THR A 75 -15.13 -8.61 -2.55
CA THR A 75 -16.48 -9.19 -2.66
C THR A 75 -16.46 -10.61 -3.25
N GLN A 76 -15.33 -11.07 -3.80
CA GLN A 76 -15.21 -12.36 -4.49
C GLN A 76 -14.09 -13.27 -3.95
N GLN A 77 -13.62 -13.09 -2.72
CA GLN A 77 -12.89 -14.18 -2.06
C GLN A 77 -13.90 -15.25 -1.61
N PRO A 78 -13.92 -16.47 -2.21
CA PRO A 78 -14.53 -17.59 -1.52
C PRO A 78 -13.80 -17.74 -0.17
N PRO A 79 -14.50 -18.05 0.92
CA PRO A 79 -13.85 -18.22 2.21
C PRO A 79 -12.76 -19.26 2.03
N LEU A 80 -11.50 -18.86 2.21
CA LEU A 80 -10.41 -19.81 2.38
C LEU A 80 -10.80 -20.65 3.60
N GLN A 81 -11.31 -21.86 3.34
CA GLN A 81 -11.41 -22.91 4.34
C GLN A 81 -9.97 -23.21 4.76
N ILE A 82 -9.48 -22.43 5.72
CA ILE A 82 -8.38 -22.83 6.57
C ILE A 82 -8.91 -24.09 7.25
N GLN A 83 -8.47 -25.25 6.75
CA GLN A 83 -8.60 -26.49 7.49
C GLN A 83 -7.83 -26.27 8.80
N LYS A 84 -8.57 -25.90 9.84
CA LYS A 84 -8.07 -25.80 11.21
C LYS A 84 -7.58 -27.19 11.58
N SER A 85 -6.28 -27.42 11.48
CA SER A 85 -5.65 -28.57 12.08
C SER A 85 -5.98 -28.54 13.57
N THR A 86 -6.48 -29.66 14.06
CA THR A 86 -6.97 -29.87 15.42
C THR A 86 -5.81 -29.80 16.42
N HIS A 87 -5.39 -28.60 16.78
CA HIS A 87 -4.70 -28.33 18.04
C HIS A 87 -5.25 -27.03 18.61
N SER A 88 -6.44 -27.15 19.21
CA SER A 88 -7.04 -26.14 20.08
C SER A 88 -6.12 -25.95 21.28
N ASN A 89 -5.24 -24.96 21.20
CA ASN A 89 -4.51 -24.47 22.36
C ASN A 89 -5.53 -23.78 23.28
N MET A 90 -5.74 -24.36 24.47
CA MET A 90 -6.61 -23.86 25.55
C MET A 90 -6.41 -22.37 25.86
N LEU A 91 -5.22 -21.82 25.60
CA LEU A 91 -4.92 -20.38 25.72
C LEU A 91 -5.71 -19.49 24.74
N SER A 92 -6.05 -19.99 23.55
CA SER A 92 -6.85 -19.26 22.57
C SER A 92 -8.29 -19.04 23.04
N LEU A 93 -8.83 -19.92 23.88
CA LEU A 93 -10.19 -19.80 24.40
C LEU A 93 -10.28 -18.72 25.48
N LEU A 94 -9.25 -18.62 26.32
CA LEU A 94 -9.15 -17.61 27.40
C LEU A 94 -8.90 -16.19 26.87
N LEU A 95 -8.33 -16.05 25.67
CA LEU A 95 -8.05 -14.75 25.04
C LEU A 95 -9.22 -14.24 24.18
N SER A 96 -10.24 -15.07 23.90
CA SER A 96 -11.38 -14.71 23.05
C SER A 96 -12.54 -14.03 23.79
N GLU A 97 -12.57 -14.04 25.12
CA GLU A 97 -13.66 -13.42 25.90
C GLU A 97 -13.63 -11.87 25.92
N ASN A 98 -12.63 -11.23 25.29
CA ASN A 98 -12.50 -9.77 25.25
C ASN A 98 -12.37 -9.17 23.84
N GLN A 99 -12.63 -9.94 22.78
CA GLN A 99 -12.70 -9.35 21.43
C GLN A 99 -14.07 -8.70 21.23
N THR A 100 -14.19 -7.47 21.75
CA THR A 100 -15.22 -6.52 21.38
C THR A 100 -15.34 -6.51 19.86
N GLU A 101 -16.52 -6.86 19.36
CA GLU A 101 -16.91 -6.71 17.96
C GLU A 101 -16.63 -5.27 17.53
N MET A 102 -15.56 -5.08 16.77
CA MET A 102 -15.25 -3.78 16.18
C MET A 102 -16.09 -3.64 14.89
N PRO A 103 -16.80 -2.52 14.71
CA PRO A 103 -17.65 -2.33 13.54
C PRO A 103 -16.79 -2.24 12.29
N ALA A 104 -17.28 -2.83 11.19
CA ALA A 104 -16.68 -2.77 9.87
C ALA A 104 -16.23 -1.33 9.55
N PRO A 105 -14.93 -1.07 9.28
CA PRO A 105 -14.47 0.27 9.06
C PRO A 105 -15.03 0.76 7.72
N THR A 106 -15.74 1.88 7.79
CA THR A 106 -16.16 2.67 6.64
C THR A 106 -14.96 2.87 5.70
N VAL A 107 -15.06 2.31 4.48
CA VAL A 107 -14.00 2.18 3.46
C VAL A 107 -13.34 3.50 3.04
N GLN A 108 -13.93 4.63 3.41
CA GLN A 108 -13.37 5.97 3.16
C GLN A 108 -12.25 6.37 4.13
N GLY A 109 -12.00 5.61 5.19
CA GLY A 109 -11.00 5.96 6.21
C GLY A 109 -9.78 5.05 6.31
N GLU A 110 -9.59 4.05 5.43
CA GLU A 110 -8.45 3.11 5.54
C GLU A 110 -7.12 3.81 5.25
N ILE A 111 -7.04 4.50 4.11
CA ILE A 111 -5.86 5.29 3.72
C ILE A 111 -5.59 6.39 4.74
N ASP A 112 -6.63 7.10 5.18
CA ASP A 112 -6.48 8.22 6.10
C ASP A 112 -5.97 7.72 7.46
N ARG A 113 -6.54 6.62 7.96
CA ARG A 113 -6.06 5.98 9.20
C ARG A 113 -4.61 5.50 9.07
N TYR A 114 -4.25 4.87 7.95
CA TYR A 114 -2.87 4.45 7.72
C TYR A 114 -1.91 5.63 7.62
N CYS A 115 -2.27 6.69 6.90
CA CYS A 115 -1.47 7.89 6.73
C CYS A 115 -1.30 8.69 8.01
N ASP A 116 -2.35 8.76 8.83
CA ASP A 116 -2.35 9.49 10.11
C ASP A 116 -1.69 8.70 11.24
N SER A 117 -1.58 7.37 11.11
CA SER A 117 -0.92 6.54 12.10
C SER A 117 0.58 6.84 12.18
N ALA A 118 1.17 6.64 13.37
CA ALA A 118 2.57 6.95 13.61
C ALA A 118 3.52 6.14 12.70
N THR A 119 4.59 6.80 12.24
CA THR A 119 5.65 6.16 11.47
C THR A 119 6.43 5.18 12.36
N LEU A 120 6.66 3.96 11.87
CA LEU A 120 7.38 2.95 12.63
C LEU A 120 8.90 3.16 12.55
N PRO A 121 9.65 2.78 13.60
CA PRO A 121 11.10 2.93 13.62
C PRO A 121 11.78 2.13 12.51
N ASN A 122 12.90 2.69 12.03
CA ASN A 122 13.76 2.11 11.00
C ASN A 122 14.24 0.72 11.43
N GLY A 123 13.74 -0.32 10.76
CA GLY A 123 14.02 -1.73 11.10
C GLY A 123 12.80 -2.65 11.04
N THR A 124 11.58 -2.10 10.95
CA THR A 124 10.37 -2.92 10.77
C THR A 124 10.29 -3.47 9.35
N CYS A 125 10.22 -4.78 9.19
CA CYS A 125 10.01 -5.42 7.89
C CYS A 125 8.60 -5.10 7.36
N PRO A 126 8.45 -4.37 6.23
CA PRO A 126 7.14 -3.93 5.72
C PRO A 126 6.16 -5.09 5.49
N ARG A 127 6.64 -6.21 4.93
CA ARG A 127 5.82 -7.41 4.72
C ARG A 127 5.25 -7.98 6.02
N GLN A 128 6.03 -7.97 7.10
CA GLN A 128 5.58 -8.49 8.38
C GLN A 128 4.56 -7.55 9.03
N PHE A 129 4.76 -6.24 8.88
CA PHE A 129 3.77 -5.24 9.27
C PHE A 129 2.43 -5.47 8.56
N TRP A 130 2.40 -5.56 7.22
CA TRP A 130 1.16 -5.77 6.48
C TRP A 130 0.46 -7.08 6.84
N LYS A 131 1.23 -8.16 7.09
CA LYS A 131 0.66 -9.43 7.57
C LYS A 131 -0.01 -9.32 8.95
N HIS A 132 0.52 -8.49 9.85
CA HIS A 132 -0.07 -8.29 11.17
C HIS A 132 -1.26 -7.32 11.15
N HIS A 133 -1.29 -6.39 10.19
CA HIS A 133 -2.35 -5.39 10.05
C HIS A 133 -3.33 -5.68 8.91
N GLU A 134 -3.33 -6.90 8.35
CA GLU A 134 -4.21 -7.34 7.27
C GLU A 134 -5.70 -7.19 7.65
N ALA A 135 -6.05 -7.46 8.90
CA ALA A 135 -7.42 -7.29 9.39
C ALA A 135 -7.83 -5.82 9.58
N GLU A 136 -6.86 -4.91 9.73
CA GLU A 136 -7.09 -3.48 9.97
C GLU A 136 -7.09 -2.67 8.65
N TYR A 137 -6.25 -3.07 7.71
CA TYR A 137 -6.08 -2.45 6.40
C TYR A 137 -6.07 -3.53 5.29
N PRO A 138 -7.22 -4.15 4.97
CA PRO A 138 -7.27 -5.30 4.08
C PRO A 138 -6.97 -4.91 2.62
N THR A 139 -7.44 -3.75 2.17
CA THR A 139 -7.19 -3.27 0.80
C THR A 139 -5.72 -2.88 0.60
N LEU A 140 -5.13 -2.20 1.58
CA LEU A 140 -3.72 -1.76 1.51
C LEU A 140 -2.77 -2.95 1.69
N ALA A 141 -3.10 -3.91 2.55
CA ALA A 141 -2.33 -5.15 2.70
C ALA A 141 -2.37 -6.01 1.44
N ALA A 142 -3.49 -6.04 0.70
CA ALA A 142 -3.57 -6.74 -0.57
C ALA A 142 -2.71 -6.10 -1.68
N LEU A 143 -2.47 -4.80 -1.59
CA LEU A 143 -1.62 -4.06 -2.53
C LEU A 143 -0.12 -4.16 -2.20
N ALA A 144 0.25 -4.32 -0.93
CA ALA A 144 1.63 -4.20 -0.42
C ALA A 144 2.41 -5.51 -0.27
#